data_AF-A0A2I6SA15-F1
#
_entry.id   AF-A0A2I6SA15-F1
#
_cell.length_a   1.000
_cell.length_b   1.000
_cell.length_c   1.000
_cell.angle_alpha   90.00
_cell.angle_beta   90.00
_cell.angle_gamma   90.00
#
_symmetry.space_group_name_H-M   'P 1'
#
loop_
_entity.id
_entity.type
_entity.pdbx_description
1 polymer ?
#
loop_
_entity_poly.entity_id
_entity_poly.type
_entity_poly.pdbx_seq_one_letter_code
_entity_poly.pdbx_strand_id
1 'polypeptide(L)'
;MSEPAPADLVLHGARVVTVDPALGEIADAVIVVRDGRFAQIGPRDASRPLPAAHRTVDLAGHVVTPGFVNVHTHTILTMVRGVAEDMGFAPAYTPGVPHGHEVTEDEAVALARLGAAECLMFGSTLINDSYVHADLTLPAMGELGMRVITCGRIHDVDFTRVHEGVWEHRDEIGERTLGEAVTLCERWRGRYDGRLGFEFAAHAPDTCSRTLLAKVAAERDRLGVNVNGHLSQSRKENARVRERDGMSPTELIEDVGLLDHRYTAAHCMYVSDSDIERIGRARINVAHVPRGNAQGGRIAPTSALRRAGANLALATDNMHGDMVEVMRWALLVGRLQEECIDDFWQPHHVVEMATLGGARALGLDDQIGSITIGKRADLVAFDFRRPHLVPHIDTLGNLVHTAQGRDVAMVVCDGRVVVEDGHLAHADLDTILADGQAASEALWARARAQL
;
A
#
# COMPACT_ATOMS: atom_id res chain seq x y z
N MET A 1 25.81 -38.08 -6.33
CA MET A 1 25.16 -36.80 -5.96
C MET A 1 23.84 -36.78 -6.71
N SER A 2 22.71 -36.77 -6.01
CA SER A 2 21.40 -36.63 -6.68
C SER A 2 21.37 -35.29 -7.42
N GLU A 3 20.83 -35.25 -8.63
CA GLU A 3 20.52 -33.97 -9.26
C GLU A 3 19.64 -33.13 -8.32
N PRO A 4 19.90 -31.82 -8.19
CA PRO A 4 19.03 -30.97 -7.41
C PRO A 4 17.62 -31.04 -7.99
N ALA A 5 16.61 -31.09 -7.12
CA ALA A 5 15.21 -31.04 -7.54
C ALA A 5 14.98 -29.87 -8.51
N PRO A 6 14.06 -29.97 -9.48
CA PRO A 6 13.74 -28.84 -10.36
C PRO A 6 13.34 -27.61 -9.52
N ALA A 7 13.65 -26.42 -10.03
CA ALA A 7 13.17 -25.17 -9.46
C ALA A 7 11.65 -25.01 -9.70
N ASP A 8 10.98 -24.17 -8.93
CA ASP A 8 9.55 -23.89 -9.13
C ASP A 8 9.34 -23.04 -10.38
N LEU A 9 10.12 -21.97 -10.48
CA LEU A 9 10.05 -20.99 -11.56
C LEU A 9 11.45 -20.51 -11.93
N VAL A 10 11.75 -20.47 -13.23
CA VAL A 10 12.92 -19.81 -13.79
C VAL A 10 12.45 -18.69 -14.72
N LEU A 11 12.89 -17.47 -14.44
CA LEU A 11 12.68 -16.30 -15.29
C LEU A 11 14.01 -15.95 -15.95
N HIS A 12 14.03 -15.65 -17.24
CA HIS A 12 15.25 -15.25 -17.93
C HIS A 12 15.02 -14.17 -18.99
N GLY A 13 16.07 -13.51 -19.47
CA GLY A 13 15.97 -12.57 -20.61
C GLY A 13 15.62 -11.13 -20.25
N ALA A 14 15.11 -10.88 -19.04
CA ALA A 14 14.74 -9.55 -18.59
C ALA A 14 15.95 -8.71 -18.15
N ARG A 15 15.80 -7.39 -18.19
CA ARG A 15 16.60 -6.50 -17.36
C ARG A 15 15.96 -6.43 -15.97
N VAL A 16 16.75 -6.58 -14.91
CA VAL A 16 16.26 -6.62 -13.53
C VAL A 16 16.80 -5.41 -12.77
N VAL A 17 15.90 -4.58 -12.24
CA VAL A 17 16.18 -3.56 -11.24
C VAL A 17 16.02 -4.22 -9.88
N THR A 18 17.11 -4.55 -9.19
CA THR A 18 17.01 -5.40 -7.99
C THR A 18 16.58 -4.65 -6.73
N VAL A 19 16.83 -3.34 -6.66
CA VAL A 19 16.75 -2.52 -5.42
C VAL A 19 17.69 -3.04 -4.31
N ASP A 20 18.55 -4.00 -4.63
CA ASP A 20 19.64 -4.45 -3.77
C ASP A 20 20.91 -3.65 -4.14
N PRO A 21 21.44 -2.82 -3.24
CA PRO A 21 22.61 -1.99 -3.55
C PRO A 21 23.86 -2.81 -3.90
N ALA A 22 23.94 -4.08 -3.50
CA ALA A 22 25.07 -4.95 -3.84
C ALA A 22 24.94 -5.58 -5.25
N LEU A 23 23.72 -5.73 -5.77
CA LEU A 23 23.47 -6.32 -7.09
C LEU A 23 23.25 -5.27 -8.18
N GLY A 24 22.62 -4.14 -7.86
CA GLY A 24 22.31 -3.08 -8.81
C GLY A 24 21.34 -3.55 -9.91
N GLU A 25 21.54 -3.05 -11.12
CA GLU A 25 20.79 -3.50 -12.30
C GLU A 25 21.51 -4.64 -13.01
N ILE A 26 20.76 -5.67 -13.41
CA ILE A 26 21.28 -6.84 -14.12
C ILE A 26 20.64 -6.92 -15.50
N ALA A 27 21.44 -6.80 -16.56
CA ALA A 27 21.00 -7.02 -17.93
C ALA A 27 20.95 -8.52 -18.25
N ASP A 28 19.96 -8.95 -19.04
CA ASP A 28 19.74 -10.36 -19.43
C ASP A 28 19.89 -11.31 -18.23
N ALA A 29 19.09 -11.08 -17.19
CA ALA A 29 19.21 -11.81 -15.94
C ALA A 29 18.58 -13.21 -16.04
N VAL A 30 19.00 -14.08 -15.13
CA VAL A 30 18.32 -15.32 -14.76
C VAL A 30 17.94 -15.22 -13.28
N ILE A 31 16.66 -15.43 -12.98
CA ILE A 31 16.12 -15.54 -11.63
C ILE A 31 15.58 -16.95 -11.46
N VAL A 32 16.04 -17.65 -10.42
CA VAL A 32 15.56 -18.99 -10.04
C VAL A 32 14.81 -18.88 -8.72
N VAL A 33 13.58 -19.38 -8.71
CA VAL A 33 12.72 -19.42 -7.52
C VAL A 33 12.58 -20.85 -7.03
N ARG A 34 12.74 -21.04 -5.72
CA ARG A 34 12.53 -22.31 -5.00
C ARG A 34 11.84 -22.02 -3.67
N ASP A 35 10.82 -22.79 -3.36
CA ASP A 35 10.04 -22.70 -2.12
C ASP A 35 9.58 -21.25 -1.85
N GLY A 36 9.12 -20.57 -2.91
CA GLY A 36 8.66 -19.19 -2.86
C GLY A 36 9.75 -18.14 -2.64
N ARG A 37 11.04 -18.48 -2.77
CA ARG A 37 12.18 -17.58 -2.52
C ARG A 37 13.12 -17.47 -3.70
N PHE A 38 13.79 -16.32 -3.81
CA PHE A 38 14.88 -16.14 -4.76
C PHE A 38 16.08 -17.02 -4.36
N ALA A 39 16.32 -18.09 -5.12
CA ALA A 39 17.40 -19.04 -4.86
C ALA A 39 18.69 -18.69 -5.64
N GLN A 40 18.55 -18.09 -6.82
CA GLN A 40 19.67 -17.62 -7.64
C GLN A 40 19.24 -16.39 -8.43
N ILE A 41 20.12 -15.39 -8.47
CA ILE A 41 19.95 -14.16 -9.26
C ILE A 41 21.32 -13.87 -9.89
N GLY A 42 21.35 -13.58 -11.19
CA GLY A 42 22.60 -13.18 -11.85
C GLY A 42 22.43 -13.01 -13.36
N PRO A 43 23.48 -12.56 -14.06
CA PRO A 43 23.46 -12.47 -15.52
C PRO A 43 23.36 -13.86 -16.15
N ARG A 44 22.70 -13.94 -17.31
CA ARG A 44 22.62 -15.15 -18.11
C ARG A 44 23.98 -15.48 -18.72
N ASP A 45 24.43 -16.69 -18.46
CA ASP A 45 25.56 -17.30 -19.17
C ASP A 45 25.01 -18.17 -20.30
N ALA A 46 25.07 -17.68 -21.54
CA ALA A 46 24.56 -18.40 -22.71
C ALA A 46 25.28 -19.73 -22.98
N SER A 47 26.46 -19.97 -22.37
CA SER A 47 27.17 -21.25 -22.48
C SER A 47 26.62 -22.33 -21.55
N ARG A 48 25.76 -21.95 -20.60
CA ARG A 48 25.17 -22.87 -19.61
C ARG A 48 23.67 -23.04 -19.88
N PRO A 49 23.14 -24.28 -19.82
CA PRO A 49 21.71 -24.47 -19.90
C PRO A 49 21.04 -23.81 -18.69
N LEU A 50 19.80 -23.36 -18.88
CA LEU A 50 18.98 -22.93 -17.75
C LEU A 50 18.77 -24.10 -16.79
N PRO A 51 18.68 -23.84 -15.47
CA PRO A 51 18.33 -24.87 -14.50
C PRO A 51 16.99 -25.53 -14.85
N ALA A 52 16.88 -26.85 -14.62
CA ALA A 52 15.60 -27.53 -14.75
C ALA A 52 14.56 -26.90 -13.80
N ALA A 53 13.35 -26.67 -14.30
CA ALA A 53 12.27 -26.03 -13.55
C ALA A 53 10.89 -26.55 -13.95
N HIS A 54 9.93 -26.47 -13.04
CA HIS A 54 8.52 -26.76 -13.32
C HIS A 54 7.94 -25.76 -14.32
N ARG A 55 8.38 -24.50 -14.26
CA ARG A 55 8.02 -23.46 -15.21
C ARG A 55 9.24 -22.62 -15.57
N THR A 56 9.44 -22.38 -16.87
CA THR A 56 10.45 -21.46 -17.38
C THR A 56 9.77 -20.38 -18.23
N VAL A 57 10.09 -19.12 -18.00
CA VAL A 57 9.50 -17.97 -18.69
C VAL A 57 10.60 -17.11 -19.29
N ASP A 58 10.49 -16.85 -20.59
CA ASP A 58 11.31 -15.87 -21.30
C ASP A 58 10.68 -14.48 -21.19
N LEU A 59 11.42 -13.57 -20.57
CA LEU A 59 11.05 -12.18 -20.35
C LEU A 59 11.93 -11.23 -21.17
N ALA A 60 12.49 -11.68 -22.30
CA ALA A 60 13.19 -10.81 -23.24
C ALA A 60 12.35 -9.56 -23.60
N GLY A 61 12.95 -8.38 -23.48
CA GLY A 61 12.29 -7.10 -23.70
C GLY A 61 11.41 -6.61 -22.54
N HIS A 62 11.39 -7.32 -21.41
CA HIS A 62 10.76 -6.86 -20.17
C HIS A 62 11.79 -6.29 -19.19
N VAL A 63 11.28 -5.44 -18.30
CA VAL A 63 12.00 -4.98 -17.11
C VAL A 63 11.33 -5.56 -15.88
N VAL A 64 12.12 -6.09 -14.95
CA VAL A 64 11.64 -6.69 -13.70
C VAL A 64 12.06 -5.83 -12.51
N THR A 65 11.13 -5.58 -11.59
CA THR A 65 11.37 -4.92 -10.30
C THR A 65 10.91 -5.83 -9.16
N PRO A 66 11.29 -5.56 -7.89
CA PRO A 66 10.55 -6.13 -6.77
C PRO A 66 9.08 -5.76 -6.86
N GLY A 67 8.23 -6.58 -6.25
CA GLY A 67 6.81 -6.30 -6.10
C GLY A 67 6.58 -4.98 -5.39
N PHE A 68 5.60 -4.19 -5.86
CA PHE A 68 5.28 -2.95 -5.19
C PHE A 68 4.57 -3.21 -3.86
N VAL A 69 4.93 -2.41 -2.86
CA VAL A 69 4.36 -2.44 -1.51
C VAL A 69 3.55 -1.17 -1.33
N ASN A 70 2.25 -1.29 -1.52
CA ASN A 70 1.30 -0.19 -1.33
C ASN A 70 0.90 -0.14 0.15
N VAL A 71 1.49 0.81 0.89
CA VAL A 71 1.44 0.79 2.36
C VAL A 71 0.16 1.38 2.96
N HIS A 72 -0.77 1.87 2.14
CA HIS A 72 -2.05 2.38 2.61
C HIS A 72 -3.09 2.42 1.48
N THR A 73 -4.16 1.63 1.64
CA THR A 73 -5.29 1.54 0.71
C THR A 73 -6.63 1.44 1.43
N HIS A 74 -7.69 1.79 0.70
CA HIS A 74 -9.08 1.55 1.08
C HIS A 74 -9.86 0.93 -0.07
N THR A 75 -9.70 -0.37 -0.29
CA THR A 75 -10.24 -1.09 -1.46
C THR A 75 -11.77 -0.98 -1.59
N ILE A 76 -12.50 -0.99 -0.47
CA ILE A 76 -13.96 -0.81 -0.47
C ILE A 76 -14.37 0.59 -0.96
N LEU A 77 -13.54 1.62 -0.74
CA LEU A 77 -13.84 2.99 -1.17
C LEU A 77 -13.77 3.17 -2.70
N THR A 78 -13.42 2.12 -3.46
CA THR A 78 -13.72 2.06 -4.90
C THR A 78 -15.19 2.37 -5.21
N MET A 79 -16.11 2.12 -4.27
CA MET A 79 -17.53 2.47 -4.38
C MET A 79 -17.79 3.96 -4.62
N VAL A 80 -16.89 4.87 -4.24
CA VAL A 80 -17.08 6.33 -4.41
C VAL A 80 -16.22 6.96 -5.50
N ARG A 81 -15.48 6.13 -6.26
CA ARG A 81 -14.56 6.56 -7.31
C ARG A 81 -15.29 7.34 -8.42
N GLY A 82 -14.66 8.41 -8.86
CA GLY A 82 -15.16 9.28 -9.94
C GLY A 82 -16.33 10.19 -9.52
N VAL A 83 -16.58 10.32 -8.21
CA VAL A 83 -17.64 11.16 -7.66
C VAL A 83 -17.15 11.90 -6.42
N ALA A 84 -16.67 11.19 -5.40
CA ALA A 84 -16.28 11.82 -4.13
C ALA A 84 -15.13 12.83 -4.29
N GLU A 85 -14.31 12.67 -5.32
CA GLU A 85 -13.19 13.56 -5.66
C GLU A 85 -13.62 15.01 -5.90
N ASP A 86 -14.83 15.22 -6.44
CA ASP A 86 -15.38 16.54 -6.73
C ASP A 86 -16.31 17.06 -5.63
N MET A 87 -16.51 16.28 -4.56
CA MET A 87 -17.47 16.56 -3.50
C MET A 87 -16.84 17.04 -2.18
N GLY A 88 -15.52 17.13 -2.09
CA GLY A 88 -14.84 17.80 -0.98
C GLY A 88 -13.60 17.09 -0.44
N PHE A 89 -13.70 16.53 0.77
CA PHE A 89 -12.61 15.85 1.48
C PHE A 89 -12.80 14.33 1.42
N ALA A 90 -12.25 13.56 2.36
CA ALA A 90 -12.38 12.11 2.41
C ALA A 90 -13.86 11.66 2.56
N PRO A 91 -14.25 10.49 2.00
CA PRO A 91 -15.64 10.05 1.93
C PRO A 91 -16.36 10.00 3.28
N ALA A 92 -15.66 9.62 4.36
CA ALA A 92 -16.22 9.57 5.71
C ALA A 92 -16.73 10.92 6.26
N TYR A 93 -16.35 12.03 5.62
CA TYR A 93 -16.67 13.39 6.04
C TYR A 93 -17.61 14.11 5.06
N THR A 94 -18.03 13.45 3.98
CA THR A 94 -18.71 14.07 2.85
C THR A 94 -20.18 13.63 2.83
N PRO A 95 -21.15 14.54 3.00
CA PRO A 95 -22.56 14.18 2.87
C PRO A 95 -22.93 13.72 1.45
N GLY A 96 -23.90 12.82 1.35
CA GLY A 96 -24.47 12.40 0.06
C GLY A 96 -23.64 11.41 -0.75
N VAL A 97 -22.59 10.83 -0.17
CA VAL A 97 -21.88 9.67 -0.73
C VAL A 97 -22.13 8.44 0.17
N PRO A 98 -21.99 7.21 -0.35
CA PRO A 98 -21.99 6.01 0.50
C PRO A 98 -20.90 6.04 1.57
N HIS A 99 -21.24 5.62 2.79
CA HIS A 99 -20.35 5.53 3.95
C HIS A 99 -20.12 4.08 4.38
N GLY A 100 -19.01 3.81 5.06
CA GLY A 100 -18.65 2.45 5.50
C GLY A 100 -19.68 1.77 6.41
N HIS A 101 -20.52 2.51 7.13
CA HIS A 101 -21.57 1.92 7.98
C HIS A 101 -22.79 1.44 7.17
N GLU A 102 -22.87 1.79 5.88
CA GLU A 102 -23.94 1.41 4.96
C GLU A 102 -23.56 0.19 4.10
N VAL A 103 -22.29 -0.22 4.14
CA VAL A 103 -21.73 -1.32 3.35
C VAL A 103 -22.12 -2.65 3.98
N THR A 104 -22.76 -3.53 3.20
CA THR A 104 -23.06 -4.90 3.64
C THR A 104 -21.84 -5.81 3.52
N GLU A 105 -21.88 -6.98 4.15
CA GLU A 105 -20.80 -7.97 4.08
C GLU A 105 -20.49 -8.41 2.63
N ASP A 106 -21.53 -8.71 1.84
CA ASP A 106 -21.36 -9.13 0.44
C ASP A 106 -20.79 -8.01 -0.44
N GLU A 107 -21.25 -6.77 -0.24
CA GLU A 107 -20.73 -5.59 -0.94
C GLU A 107 -19.26 -5.34 -0.59
N ALA A 108 -18.90 -5.51 0.69
CA ALA A 108 -17.52 -5.37 1.14
C ALA A 108 -16.59 -6.37 0.45
N VAL A 109 -17.00 -7.63 0.35
CA VAL A 109 -16.22 -8.68 -0.34
C VAL A 109 -16.08 -8.35 -1.83
N ALA A 110 -17.16 -7.96 -2.51
CA ALA A 110 -17.13 -7.60 -3.92
C ALA A 110 -16.18 -6.42 -4.21
N LEU A 111 -16.31 -5.33 -3.44
CA LEU A 111 -15.50 -4.13 -3.62
C LEU A 111 -14.03 -4.33 -3.21
N ALA A 112 -13.77 -5.12 -2.16
CA ALA A 112 -12.40 -5.45 -1.77
C ALA A 112 -11.68 -6.27 -2.84
N ARG A 113 -12.37 -7.26 -3.44
CA ARG A 113 -11.83 -8.03 -4.56
C ARG A 113 -11.57 -7.15 -5.79
N LEU A 114 -12.47 -6.20 -6.09
CA LEU A 114 -12.28 -5.24 -7.18
C LEU A 114 -11.02 -4.37 -6.96
N GLY A 115 -10.90 -3.74 -5.79
CA GLY A 115 -9.74 -2.89 -5.48
C GLY A 115 -8.43 -3.67 -5.43
N ALA A 116 -8.43 -4.88 -4.87
CA ALA A 116 -7.26 -5.75 -4.82
C ALA A 116 -6.84 -6.24 -6.22
N ALA A 117 -7.80 -6.61 -7.08
CA ALA A 117 -7.54 -6.99 -8.46
C ALA A 117 -6.84 -5.87 -9.24
N GLU A 118 -7.33 -4.63 -9.11
CA GLU A 118 -6.69 -3.47 -9.73
C GLU A 118 -5.27 -3.25 -9.23
N CYS A 119 -5.06 -3.24 -7.90
CA CYS A 119 -3.74 -3.06 -7.31
C CYS A 119 -2.76 -4.12 -7.81
N LEU A 120 -3.21 -5.38 -7.87
CA LEU A 120 -2.40 -6.51 -8.32
C LEU A 120 -2.05 -6.39 -9.80
N MET A 121 -3.03 -6.05 -10.66
CA MET A 121 -2.81 -5.84 -12.10
C MET A 121 -1.89 -4.64 -12.38
N PHE A 122 -1.76 -3.69 -11.45
CA PHE A 122 -0.80 -2.58 -11.52
C PHE A 122 0.48 -2.80 -10.70
N GLY A 123 0.78 -4.06 -10.35
CA GLY A 123 2.09 -4.46 -9.82
C GLY A 123 2.23 -4.44 -8.30
N SER A 124 1.17 -4.16 -7.54
CA SER A 124 1.21 -4.30 -6.09
C SER A 124 1.18 -5.77 -5.71
N THR A 125 2.27 -6.29 -5.15
CA THR A 125 2.29 -7.64 -4.57
C THR A 125 1.82 -7.66 -3.12
N LEU A 126 1.92 -6.50 -2.45
CA LEU A 126 1.41 -6.25 -1.10
C LEU A 126 0.55 -4.98 -1.09
N ILE A 127 -0.68 -5.09 -0.57
CA ILE A 127 -1.49 -3.94 -0.12
C ILE A 127 -1.71 -3.97 1.40
N ASN A 128 -1.69 -2.79 2.00
CA ASN A 128 -2.10 -2.59 3.39
C ASN A 128 -3.48 -1.91 3.41
N ASP A 129 -4.52 -2.71 3.58
CA ASP A 129 -5.91 -2.29 3.46
C ASP A 129 -6.58 -2.12 4.83
N SER A 130 -7.17 -0.96 5.08
CA SER A 130 -7.89 -0.73 6.33
C SER A 130 -9.29 -0.18 6.08
N TYR A 131 -10.33 -0.91 6.45
CA TYR A 131 -11.70 -0.42 6.36
C TYR A 131 -12.67 -1.25 7.23
N VAL A 132 -13.95 -1.29 6.88
CA VAL A 132 -14.96 -2.15 7.53
C VAL A 132 -14.88 -3.59 7.01
N HIS A 133 -15.42 -4.55 7.76
CA HIS A 133 -15.55 -5.98 7.35
C HIS A 133 -14.22 -6.69 7.05
N ALA A 134 -13.14 -6.28 7.72
CA ALA A 134 -11.78 -6.76 7.46
C ALA A 134 -11.59 -8.29 7.65
N ASP A 135 -12.44 -8.93 8.46
CA ASP A 135 -12.41 -10.39 8.63
C ASP A 135 -12.89 -11.17 7.40
N LEU A 136 -13.73 -10.54 6.58
CA LEU A 136 -14.26 -11.08 5.33
C LEU A 136 -13.43 -10.63 4.12
N THR A 137 -12.99 -9.38 4.10
CA THR A 137 -12.25 -8.84 2.95
C THR A 137 -10.83 -9.37 2.86
N LEU A 138 -10.15 -9.59 4.00
CA LEU A 138 -8.79 -10.14 4.03
C LEU A 138 -8.65 -11.47 3.27
N PRO A 139 -9.43 -12.53 3.58
CA PRO A 139 -9.35 -13.76 2.80
C PRO A 139 -9.78 -13.56 1.35
N ALA A 140 -10.82 -12.75 1.09
CA ALA A 140 -11.30 -12.50 -0.27
C ALA A 140 -10.23 -11.86 -1.18
N MET A 141 -9.47 -10.90 -0.66
CA MET A 141 -8.32 -10.32 -1.37
C MET A 141 -7.16 -11.32 -1.47
N GLY A 142 -6.91 -12.09 -0.41
CA GLY A 142 -5.86 -13.11 -0.35
C GLY A 142 -6.01 -14.26 -1.36
N GLU A 143 -7.26 -14.61 -1.70
CA GLU A 143 -7.63 -15.61 -2.72
C GLU A 143 -7.17 -15.22 -4.12
N LEU A 144 -7.00 -13.93 -4.41
CA LEU A 144 -6.42 -13.44 -5.67
C LEU A 144 -4.92 -13.76 -5.79
N GLY A 145 -4.29 -14.21 -4.70
CA GLY A 145 -2.89 -14.66 -4.68
C GLY A 145 -1.89 -13.62 -4.20
N MET A 146 -2.32 -12.41 -3.88
CA MET A 146 -1.46 -11.35 -3.35
C MET A 146 -1.15 -11.50 -1.86
N ARG A 147 -0.25 -10.67 -1.35
CA ARG A 147 -0.03 -10.44 0.08
C ARG A 147 -0.94 -9.30 0.53
N VAL A 148 -1.56 -9.47 1.70
CA VAL A 148 -2.46 -8.46 2.26
C VAL A 148 -2.12 -8.30 3.72
N ILE A 149 -1.82 -7.08 4.13
CA ILE A 149 -1.89 -6.67 5.52
C ILE A 149 -3.20 -5.93 5.68
N THR A 150 -3.94 -6.20 6.76
CA THR A 150 -5.17 -5.47 7.01
C THR A 150 -5.31 -5.05 8.46
N CYS A 151 -6.22 -4.10 8.69
CA CYS A 151 -6.91 -3.95 9.95
C CYS A 151 -8.37 -3.59 9.73
N GLY A 152 -9.24 -4.00 10.66
CA GLY A 152 -10.51 -3.30 10.84
C GLY A 152 -10.27 -1.84 11.24
N ARG A 153 -11.21 -0.94 10.92
CA ARG A 153 -11.11 0.47 11.33
C ARG A 153 -11.33 0.62 12.84
N ILE A 154 -10.27 0.96 13.60
CA ILE A 154 -10.36 1.25 15.04
C ILE A 154 -10.73 2.73 15.24
N HIS A 155 -11.79 3.00 16.01
CA HIS A 155 -12.27 4.34 16.34
C HIS A 155 -13.23 4.31 17.53
N ASP A 156 -13.44 5.45 18.18
CA ASP A 156 -14.51 5.65 19.18
C ASP A 156 -15.49 6.76 18.80
N VAL A 157 -15.26 7.47 17.69
CA VAL A 157 -16.26 8.41 17.16
C VAL A 157 -17.46 7.66 16.55
N ASP A 158 -18.65 8.23 16.68
CA ASP A 158 -19.82 7.81 15.92
C ASP A 158 -19.72 8.27 14.45
N PHE A 159 -19.20 7.39 13.58
CA PHE A 159 -19.06 7.67 12.15
C PHE A 159 -20.39 7.91 11.42
N THR A 160 -21.53 7.56 12.00
CA THR A 160 -22.83 7.87 11.38
C THR A 160 -23.12 9.36 11.36
N ARG A 161 -22.42 10.16 12.17
CA ARG A 161 -22.67 11.60 12.35
C ARG A 161 -21.49 12.51 11.95
N VAL A 162 -20.35 11.93 11.60
CA VAL A 162 -19.12 12.66 11.22
C VAL A 162 -19.35 13.53 9.98
N HIS A 163 -20.08 13.02 8.98
CA HIS A 163 -20.43 13.76 7.78
C HIS A 163 -21.35 14.96 8.05
N GLU A 164 -22.16 14.90 9.12
CA GLU A 164 -23.00 16.01 9.60
C GLU A 164 -22.20 17.07 10.39
N GLY A 165 -20.91 16.82 10.61
CA GLY A 165 -20.06 17.71 11.38
C GLY A 165 -20.03 17.42 12.89
N VAL A 166 -20.46 16.24 13.33
CA VAL A 166 -20.52 15.87 14.75
C VAL A 166 -19.49 14.79 15.09
N TRP A 167 -18.60 15.09 16.04
CA TRP A 167 -17.60 14.15 16.59
C TRP A 167 -17.99 13.71 17.98
N GLU A 168 -18.95 12.80 18.06
CA GLU A 168 -19.36 12.20 19.32
C GLU A 168 -18.53 10.95 19.61
N HIS A 169 -17.62 11.03 20.58
CA HIS A 169 -16.82 9.89 21.02
C HIS A 169 -17.57 9.06 22.08
N ARG A 170 -17.59 7.74 21.92
CA ARG A 170 -18.24 6.79 22.82
C ARG A 170 -17.31 5.62 23.11
N ASP A 171 -17.03 5.41 24.40
CA ASP A 171 -16.12 4.35 24.85
C ASP A 171 -16.57 2.96 24.36
N GLU A 172 -17.88 2.70 24.28
CA GLU A 172 -18.40 1.40 23.81
C GLU A 172 -18.04 1.12 22.35
N ILE A 173 -17.95 2.17 21.50
CA ILE A 173 -17.51 2.03 20.11
C ILE A 173 -16.01 1.70 20.08
N GLY A 174 -15.22 2.39 20.90
CA GLY A 174 -13.78 2.15 21.03
C GLY A 174 -13.45 0.74 21.50
N GLU A 175 -14.09 0.27 22.57
CA GLU A 175 -13.91 -1.10 23.08
C GLU A 175 -14.28 -2.15 22.04
N ARG A 176 -15.40 -1.96 21.34
CA ARG A 176 -15.84 -2.88 20.30
C ARG A 176 -14.84 -2.94 19.14
N THR A 177 -14.47 -1.80 18.56
CA THR A 177 -13.60 -1.78 17.37
C THR A 177 -12.18 -2.24 17.68
N LEU A 178 -11.63 -1.90 18.86
CA LEU A 178 -10.34 -2.43 19.30
C LEU A 178 -10.41 -3.95 19.57
N GLY A 179 -11.48 -4.43 20.23
CA GLY A 179 -11.68 -5.86 20.47
C GLY A 179 -11.82 -6.69 19.20
N GLU A 180 -12.55 -6.18 18.20
CA GLU A 180 -12.64 -6.77 16.86
C GLU A 180 -11.26 -6.83 16.19
N ALA A 181 -10.47 -5.76 16.26
CA ALA A 181 -9.12 -5.71 15.71
C ALA A 181 -8.16 -6.70 16.41
N VAL A 182 -8.19 -6.80 17.74
CA VAL A 182 -7.40 -7.79 18.50
C VAL A 182 -7.78 -9.22 18.10
N THR A 183 -9.08 -9.50 17.99
CA THR A 183 -9.58 -10.81 17.57
C THR A 183 -9.11 -11.16 16.15
N LEU A 184 -9.16 -10.18 15.24
CA LEU A 184 -8.70 -10.36 13.86
C LEU A 184 -7.19 -10.65 13.81
N CYS A 185 -6.39 -9.93 14.59
CA CYS A 185 -4.95 -10.16 14.73
C CYS A 185 -4.65 -11.61 15.12
N GLU A 186 -5.29 -12.09 16.19
CA GLU A 186 -5.06 -13.41 16.74
C GLU A 186 -5.51 -14.52 15.78
N ARG A 187 -6.59 -14.30 15.04
CA ARG A 187 -7.13 -15.26 14.04
C ARG A 187 -6.20 -15.45 12.84
N TRP A 188 -5.62 -14.37 12.33
CA TRP A 188 -4.92 -14.37 11.03
C TRP A 188 -3.40 -14.42 11.12
N ARG A 189 -2.82 -14.24 12.31
CA ARG A 189 -1.38 -14.34 12.53
C ARG A 189 -0.80 -15.64 11.95
N GLY A 190 0.11 -15.50 10.98
CA GLY A 190 0.82 -16.63 10.35
C GLY A 190 0.01 -17.46 9.34
N ARG A 191 -1.16 -17.01 8.90
CA ARG A 191 -1.96 -17.72 7.87
C ARG A 191 -1.41 -17.50 6.46
N TYR A 192 -1.78 -18.41 5.54
CA TYR A 192 -1.35 -18.40 4.12
C TYR A 192 0.17 -18.26 3.96
N ASP A 193 0.94 -19.04 4.73
CA ASP A 193 2.41 -19.03 4.72
C ASP A 193 3.02 -17.63 4.98
N GLY A 194 2.28 -16.78 5.69
CA GLY A 194 2.64 -15.40 6.01
C GLY A 194 2.20 -14.36 4.98
N ARG A 195 1.47 -14.74 3.91
CA ARG A 195 0.91 -13.77 2.94
C ARG A 195 -0.23 -12.93 3.49
N LEU A 196 -0.99 -13.43 4.45
CA LEU A 196 -2.02 -12.64 5.14
C LEU A 196 -1.48 -12.22 6.50
N GLY A 197 -1.41 -10.91 6.68
CA GLY A 197 -0.87 -10.25 7.87
C GLY A 197 -1.88 -9.29 8.48
N PHE A 198 -1.48 -8.72 9.61
CA PHE A 198 -2.32 -7.82 10.38
C PHE A 198 -1.46 -6.76 11.06
N GLU A 199 -1.97 -5.54 11.10
CA GLU A 199 -1.50 -4.44 11.94
C GLU A 199 -2.72 -3.70 12.51
N PHE A 200 -2.55 -2.77 13.45
CA PHE A 200 -3.67 -1.94 13.89
C PHE A 200 -3.88 -0.72 13.00
N ALA A 201 -5.12 -0.36 12.69
CA ALA A 201 -5.46 0.89 12.00
C ALA A 201 -6.29 1.78 12.92
N ALA A 202 -5.62 2.62 13.70
CA ALA A 202 -6.27 3.69 14.45
C ALA A 202 -6.63 4.80 13.47
N HIS A 203 -7.91 4.96 13.12
CA HIS A 203 -8.32 5.71 11.94
C HIS A 203 -7.66 7.08 11.84
N ALA A 204 -7.88 7.99 12.79
CA ALA A 204 -7.26 9.31 12.82
C ALA A 204 -7.34 9.92 14.23
N PRO A 205 -6.40 10.79 14.63
CA PRO A 205 -6.37 11.47 15.93
C PRO A 205 -7.64 12.23 16.32
N ASP A 206 -8.41 12.72 15.35
CA ASP A 206 -9.69 13.39 15.59
C ASP A 206 -10.87 12.43 15.73
N THR A 207 -10.73 11.18 15.30
CA THR A 207 -11.76 10.12 15.37
C THR A 207 -11.48 9.04 16.42
N CYS A 208 -10.30 9.09 17.03
CA CYS A 208 -9.88 8.26 18.14
C CYS A 208 -9.55 9.18 19.33
N SER A 209 -10.21 9.01 20.47
CA SER A 209 -9.86 9.76 21.68
C SER A 209 -8.45 9.41 22.16
N ARG A 210 -7.84 10.29 22.96
CA ARG A 210 -6.58 10.02 23.67
C ARG A 210 -6.63 8.72 24.47
N THR A 211 -7.77 8.45 25.12
CA THR A 211 -7.99 7.22 25.91
C THR A 211 -7.94 5.97 25.03
N LEU A 212 -8.63 5.98 23.88
CA LEU A 212 -8.59 4.86 22.94
C LEU A 212 -7.19 4.68 22.36
N LEU A 213 -6.52 5.75 21.95
CA LEU A 213 -5.16 5.68 21.39
C LEU A 213 -4.15 5.09 22.40
N ALA A 214 -4.29 5.42 23.69
CA ALA A 214 -3.47 4.80 24.74
C ALA A 214 -3.73 3.28 24.88
N LYS A 215 -4.99 2.83 24.72
CA LYS A 215 -5.34 1.40 24.70
C LYS A 215 -4.76 0.71 23.45
N VAL A 216 -4.82 1.35 22.29
CA VAL A 216 -4.18 0.87 21.05
C VAL A 216 -2.67 0.70 21.25
N ALA A 217 -2.00 1.67 21.90
CA ALA A 217 -0.57 1.58 22.20
C ALA A 217 -0.24 0.38 23.11
N ALA A 218 -1.05 0.16 24.15
CA ALA A 218 -0.88 -0.97 25.05
C ALA A 218 -1.06 -2.32 24.33
N GLU A 219 -2.11 -2.46 23.51
CA GLU A 219 -2.34 -3.68 22.72
C GLU A 219 -1.28 -3.88 21.64
N ARG A 220 -0.80 -2.81 21.00
CA ARG A 220 0.31 -2.86 20.04
C ARG A 220 1.54 -3.50 20.68
N ASP A 221 1.92 -3.03 21.86
CA ASP A 221 3.09 -3.55 22.56
C ASP A 221 2.87 -4.97 23.09
N ARG A 222 1.67 -5.29 23.57
CA ARG A 222 1.31 -6.65 23.99
C ARG A 222 1.41 -7.65 22.83
N LEU A 223 0.92 -7.28 21.65
CA LEU A 223 0.82 -8.16 20.50
C LEU A 223 2.05 -8.14 19.59
N GLY A 224 2.90 -7.11 19.71
CA GLY A 224 4.09 -6.93 18.88
C GLY A 224 3.75 -6.60 17.42
N VAL A 225 2.70 -5.82 17.18
CA VAL A 225 2.25 -5.44 15.83
C VAL A 225 2.58 -3.98 15.52
N ASN A 226 2.50 -3.60 14.24
CA ASN A 226 2.59 -2.20 13.82
C ASN A 226 1.23 -1.50 13.98
N VAL A 227 1.24 -0.18 13.84
CA VAL A 227 0.03 0.65 13.80
C VAL A 227 0.10 1.60 12.61
N ASN A 228 -0.96 1.67 11.82
CA ASN A 228 -1.18 2.74 10.86
C ASN A 228 -2.34 3.65 11.28
N GLY A 229 -2.36 4.84 10.69
CA GLY A 229 -3.47 5.78 10.81
C GLY A 229 -3.24 7.01 9.95
N HIS A 230 -4.29 7.80 9.76
CA HIS A 230 -4.15 9.12 9.15
C HIS A 230 -3.55 10.09 10.17
N LEU A 231 -2.65 10.98 9.72
CA LEU A 231 -2.04 11.99 10.59
C LEU A 231 -1.99 13.34 9.91
N SER A 232 -2.60 14.36 10.54
CA SER A 232 -2.65 15.72 10.02
C SER A 232 -3.05 15.77 8.54
N GLN A 233 -4.06 14.98 8.17
CA GLN A 233 -4.64 14.92 6.82
C GLN A 233 -5.54 16.12 6.52
N SER A 234 -5.96 16.88 7.53
CA SER A 234 -6.71 18.11 7.30
C SER A 234 -6.48 19.16 8.38
N ARG A 235 -6.68 20.43 8.03
CA ARG A 235 -6.76 21.51 9.02
C ARG A 235 -7.89 21.29 10.04
N LYS A 236 -8.98 20.62 9.62
CA LYS A 236 -10.15 20.30 10.46
C LYS A 236 -9.79 19.30 11.56
N GLU A 237 -9.04 18.26 11.21
CA GLU A 237 -8.45 17.31 12.17
C GLU A 237 -7.57 18.05 13.18
N ASN A 238 -6.58 18.83 12.70
CA ASN A 238 -5.66 19.54 13.59
C ASN A 238 -6.40 20.50 14.55
N ALA A 239 -7.40 21.23 14.04
CA ALA A 239 -8.19 22.14 14.86
C ALA A 239 -8.96 21.39 15.95
N ARG A 240 -9.59 20.26 15.61
CA ARG A 240 -10.31 19.44 16.59
C ARG A 240 -9.40 18.84 17.65
N VAL A 241 -8.27 18.27 17.26
CA VAL A 241 -7.31 17.70 18.23
C VAL A 241 -6.78 18.81 19.14
N ARG A 242 -6.51 20.01 18.60
CA ARG A 242 -6.08 21.14 19.40
C ARG A 242 -7.17 21.61 20.37
N GLU A 243 -8.43 21.66 19.95
CA GLU A 243 -9.57 22.02 20.80
C GLU A 243 -9.81 20.99 21.92
N ARG A 244 -9.78 19.70 21.58
CA ARG A 244 -10.06 18.60 22.51
C ARG A 244 -8.91 18.36 23.50
N ASP A 245 -7.66 18.33 23.02
CA ASP A 245 -6.51 17.85 23.80
C ASP A 245 -5.45 18.92 24.04
N GLY A 246 -5.56 20.10 23.42
CA GLY A 246 -4.52 21.13 23.51
C GLY A 246 -3.24 20.77 22.76
N MET A 247 -3.24 19.75 21.91
CA MET A 247 -2.08 19.16 21.21
C MET A 247 -2.24 19.25 19.67
N SER A 248 -1.14 19.14 18.92
CA SER A 248 -1.19 18.75 17.51
C SER A 248 -1.53 17.24 17.41
N PRO A 249 -2.01 16.75 16.27
CA PRO A 249 -2.16 15.30 16.07
C PRO A 249 -0.85 14.52 16.31
N THR A 250 0.29 15.06 15.89
CA THR A 250 1.61 14.43 16.11
C THR A 250 2.00 14.44 17.59
N GLU A 251 1.76 15.54 18.30
CA GLU A 251 1.98 15.62 19.76
C GLU A 251 1.13 14.59 20.51
N LEU A 252 -0.13 14.40 20.09
CA LEU A 252 -1.01 13.40 20.69
C LEU A 252 -0.52 11.97 20.46
N ILE A 253 -0.09 11.64 19.24
CA ILE A 253 0.47 10.31 18.91
C ILE A 253 1.79 10.06 19.66
N GLU A 254 2.61 11.09 19.86
CA GLU A 254 3.81 11.00 20.71
C GLU A 254 3.46 10.76 22.18
N ASP A 255 2.53 11.54 22.72
CA ASP A 255 2.11 11.49 24.13
C ASP A 255 1.58 10.12 24.55
N VAL A 256 0.79 9.47 23.69
CA VAL A 256 0.25 8.13 23.95
C VAL A 256 1.25 6.99 23.64
N GLY A 257 2.48 7.33 23.24
CA GLY A 257 3.55 6.36 22.98
C GLY A 257 3.44 5.62 21.64
N LEU A 258 2.67 6.15 20.68
CA LEU A 258 2.53 5.58 19.34
C LEU A 258 3.60 6.09 18.35
N LEU A 259 4.21 7.26 18.59
CA LEU A 259 5.18 7.84 17.64
C LEU A 259 6.56 7.14 17.68
N ASP A 260 6.67 6.02 16.96
CA ASP A 260 7.94 5.31 16.73
C ASP A 260 8.01 4.69 15.32
N HIS A 261 9.10 3.98 15.01
CA HIS A 261 9.33 3.31 13.73
C HIS A 261 8.29 2.22 13.35
N ARG A 262 7.40 1.82 14.28
CA ARG A 262 6.27 0.89 14.03
C ARG A 262 4.97 1.63 13.73
N TYR A 263 5.01 2.96 13.62
CA TYR A 263 3.88 3.79 13.22
C TYR A 263 3.98 4.23 11.77
N THR A 264 2.93 3.97 11.00
CA THR A 264 2.77 4.40 9.60
C THR A 264 1.69 5.46 9.50
N ALA A 265 2.10 6.69 9.19
CA ALA A 265 1.23 7.85 9.14
C ALA A 265 0.86 8.21 7.70
N ALA A 266 -0.42 8.09 7.35
CA ALA A 266 -0.93 8.50 6.04
C ALA A 266 -1.08 10.02 5.94
N HIS A 267 -0.80 10.53 4.73
CA HIS A 267 -0.86 11.94 4.32
C HIS A 267 0.22 12.85 4.92
N CYS A 268 0.17 13.18 6.21
CA CYS A 268 1.05 14.16 6.85
C CYS A 268 1.06 15.54 6.16
N MET A 269 -0.10 16.04 5.70
CA MET A 269 -0.18 17.28 4.90
C MET A 269 -0.06 18.56 5.72
N TYR A 270 -0.55 18.54 6.96
CA TYR A 270 -0.64 19.72 7.82
C TYR A 270 0.20 19.58 9.08
N VAL A 271 1.44 19.11 8.94
CA VAL A 271 2.42 19.03 10.02
C VAL A 271 3.19 20.35 10.14
N SER A 272 3.40 20.84 11.37
CA SER A 272 4.26 22.00 11.64
C SER A 272 5.74 21.61 11.62
N ASP A 273 6.65 22.59 11.61
CA ASP A 273 8.10 22.33 11.72
C ASP A 273 8.44 21.50 12.97
N SER A 274 7.81 21.80 14.10
CA SER A 274 7.98 21.04 15.33
C SER A 274 7.43 19.61 15.24
N ASP A 275 6.37 19.39 14.45
CA ASP A 275 5.85 18.04 14.20
C ASP A 275 6.80 17.26 13.28
N ILE A 276 7.37 17.92 12.26
CA ILE A 276 8.37 17.34 11.35
C ILE A 276 9.61 16.88 12.13
N GLU A 277 10.10 17.69 13.07
CA GLU A 277 11.21 17.31 13.96
C GLU A 277 10.90 16.08 14.82
N ARG A 278 9.68 15.99 15.37
CA ARG A 278 9.22 14.82 16.15
C ARG A 278 9.16 13.57 15.28
N ILE A 279 8.51 13.66 14.13
CA ILE A 279 8.40 12.59 13.12
C ILE A 279 9.79 12.09 12.73
N GLY A 280 10.69 13.00 12.38
CA GLY A 280 12.07 12.66 11.98
C GLY A 280 12.87 12.00 13.09
N ARG A 281 12.81 12.54 14.31
CA ARG A 281 13.47 11.94 15.50
C ARG A 281 12.97 10.53 15.78
N ALA A 282 11.65 10.32 15.69
CA ALA A 282 11.01 9.03 15.91
C ALA A 282 11.23 8.03 14.76
N ARG A 283 11.69 8.52 13.59
CA ARG A 283 11.87 7.75 12.35
C ARG A 283 10.62 6.97 11.96
N ILE A 284 9.46 7.63 12.08
CA ILE A 284 8.20 7.00 11.67
C ILE A 284 8.18 6.76 10.16
N ASN A 285 7.21 5.97 9.73
CA ASN A 285 6.93 5.77 8.31
C ASN A 285 5.84 6.74 7.87
N VAL A 286 6.04 7.42 6.75
CA VAL A 286 5.03 8.27 6.12
C VAL A 286 4.51 7.54 4.89
N ALA A 287 3.24 7.18 4.90
CA ALA A 287 2.52 6.71 3.72
C ALA A 287 2.15 7.93 2.86
N HIS A 288 3.03 8.24 1.91
CA HIS A 288 2.87 9.38 1.03
C HIS A 288 1.85 9.05 -0.08
N VAL A 289 0.77 9.84 -0.12
CA VAL A 289 -0.34 9.74 -1.08
C VAL A 289 -0.29 10.91 -2.08
N PRO A 290 0.75 11.04 -2.92
CA PRO A 290 0.99 12.26 -3.71
C PRO A 290 -0.14 12.59 -4.67
N ARG A 291 -0.62 11.59 -5.43
CA ARG A 291 -1.66 11.76 -6.45
C ARG A 291 -3.00 12.12 -5.82
N GLY A 292 -3.44 11.37 -4.81
CA GLY A 292 -4.68 11.63 -4.09
C GLY A 292 -4.68 13.00 -3.39
N ASN A 293 -3.59 13.34 -2.69
CA ASN A 293 -3.47 14.65 -2.04
C ASN A 293 -3.50 15.80 -3.05
N ALA A 294 -2.78 15.66 -4.16
CA ALA A 294 -2.71 16.69 -5.20
C ALA A 294 -4.06 16.92 -5.88
N GLN A 295 -4.89 15.89 -6.04
CA GLN A 295 -6.25 16.03 -6.56
C GLN A 295 -7.11 16.96 -5.68
N GLY A 296 -6.94 16.88 -4.36
CA GLY A 296 -7.55 17.81 -3.40
C GLY A 296 -6.85 19.16 -3.27
N GLY A 297 -5.86 19.46 -4.12
CA GLY A 297 -5.08 20.70 -4.13
C GLY A 297 -4.07 20.82 -2.99
N ARG A 298 -3.59 19.70 -2.44
CA ARG A 298 -2.74 19.66 -1.24
C ARG A 298 -1.51 18.78 -1.46
N ILE A 299 -0.45 19.04 -0.71
CA ILE A 299 0.79 18.25 -0.75
C ILE A 299 1.34 18.11 0.67
N ALA A 300 1.97 16.98 0.96
CA ALA A 300 2.73 16.78 2.18
C ALA A 300 4.14 17.35 2.02
N PRO A 301 4.78 17.92 3.06
CA PRO A 301 6.13 18.48 2.99
C PRO A 301 7.20 17.36 2.98
N THR A 302 7.16 16.49 1.96
CA THR A 302 7.94 15.25 1.89
C THR A 302 9.44 15.50 1.92
N SER A 303 9.93 16.56 1.28
CA SER A 303 11.35 16.90 1.38
C SER A 303 11.79 17.21 2.82
N ALA A 304 10.98 17.96 3.57
CA ALA A 304 11.28 18.30 4.95
C ALA A 304 11.20 17.06 5.86
N LEU A 305 10.16 16.23 5.68
CA LEU A 305 10.00 14.97 6.39
C LEU A 305 11.18 14.01 6.14
N ARG A 306 11.60 13.89 4.88
CA ARG A 306 12.75 13.06 4.50
C ARG A 306 14.06 13.61 5.06
N ARG A 307 14.30 14.93 4.98
CA ARG A 307 15.48 15.57 5.60
C ARG A 307 15.50 15.37 7.12
N ALA A 308 14.35 15.35 7.77
CA ALA A 308 14.23 15.11 9.21
C ALA A 308 14.49 13.65 9.61
N GLY A 309 14.45 12.71 8.66
CA GLY A 309 14.76 11.29 8.89
C GLY A 309 13.55 10.35 8.89
N ALA A 310 12.37 10.81 8.45
CA ALA A 310 11.22 9.93 8.25
C ALA A 310 11.49 8.94 7.09
N ASN A 311 11.01 7.71 7.23
CA ASN A 311 10.95 6.77 6.11
C ASN A 311 9.76 7.15 5.22
N LEU A 312 9.99 7.44 3.95
CA LEU A 312 8.90 7.66 3.00
C LEU A 312 8.56 6.36 2.29
N ALA A 313 7.29 5.99 2.31
CA ALA A 313 6.72 4.89 1.53
C ALA A 313 5.57 5.44 0.67
N LEU A 314 5.20 4.73 -0.39
CA LEU A 314 4.17 5.18 -1.32
C LEU A 314 2.83 4.45 -1.10
N ALA A 315 1.75 5.18 -1.30
CA ALA A 315 0.41 4.69 -1.12
C ALA A 315 -0.56 5.29 -2.14
N THR A 316 -1.61 4.54 -2.47
CA THR A 316 -2.64 4.97 -3.43
C THR A 316 -3.93 5.44 -2.78
N ASP A 317 -4.17 5.10 -1.51
CA ASP A 317 -5.39 5.45 -0.77
C ASP A 317 -6.64 4.85 -1.45
N ASN A 318 -7.67 5.65 -1.74
CA ASN A 318 -9.03 5.17 -2.07
C ASN A 318 -9.43 5.28 -3.56
N MET A 319 -8.65 5.97 -4.40
CA MET A 319 -9.12 6.40 -5.73
C MET A 319 -8.58 5.60 -6.91
N HIS A 320 -7.38 5.01 -6.80
CA HIS A 320 -6.76 4.21 -7.87
C HIS A 320 -5.78 3.19 -7.28
N GLY A 321 -5.39 2.17 -8.06
CA GLY A 321 -4.39 1.16 -7.64
C GLY A 321 -3.00 1.31 -8.28
N ASP A 322 -2.79 2.31 -9.13
CA ASP A 322 -1.60 2.43 -9.99
C ASP A 322 -0.37 3.02 -9.24
N MET A 323 0.49 2.16 -8.74
CA MET A 323 1.75 2.55 -8.07
C MET A 323 2.78 3.19 -9.01
N VAL A 324 2.73 2.93 -10.33
CA VAL A 324 3.62 3.57 -11.31
C VAL A 324 3.27 5.05 -11.43
N GLU A 325 1.97 5.36 -11.48
CA GLU A 325 1.49 6.75 -11.41
C GLU A 325 1.89 7.41 -10.08
N VAL A 326 1.72 6.71 -8.94
CA VAL A 326 2.11 7.25 -7.62
C VAL A 326 3.60 7.59 -7.56
N MET A 327 4.49 6.73 -8.08
CA MET A 327 5.93 7.02 -8.15
C MET A 327 6.23 8.29 -8.94
N ARG A 328 5.58 8.48 -10.10
CA ARG A 328 5.75 9.68 -10.92
C ARG A 328 5.32 10.92 -10.14
N TRP A 329 4.15 10.88 -9.50
CA TRP A 329 3.66 12.01 -8.71
C TRP A 329 4.55 12.32 -7.51
N ALA A 330 5.06 11.32 -6.79
CA ALA A 330 6.00 11.52 -5.69
C ALA A 330 7.27 12.25 -6.16
N LEU A 331 7.84 11.83 -7.30
CA LEU A 331 9.03 12.46 -7.87
C LEU A 331 8.77 13.92 -8.25
N LEU A 332 7.63 14.19 -8.89
CA LEU A 332 7.25 15.54 -9.30
C LEU A 332 6.99 16.45 -8.10
N VAL A 333 6.25 15.98 -7.09
CA VAL A 333 5.98 16.73 -5.86
C VAL A 333 7.29 17.09 -5.15
N GLY A 334 8.21 16.13 -5.02
CA GLY A 334 9.53 16.38 -4.43
C GLY A 334 10.33 17.45 -5.18
N ARG A 335 10.40 17.35 -6.51
CA ARG A 335 11.10 18.34 -7.35
C ARG A 335 10.44 19.72 -7.35
N LEU A 336 9.11 19.78 -7.27
CA LEU A 336 8.38 21.05 -7.12
C LEU A 336 8.69 21.72 -5.78
N GLN A 337 8.85 20.95 -4.71
CA GLN A 337 9.21 21.48 -3.38
C GLN A 337 10.65 22.00 -3.30
N GLU A 338 11.58 21.33 -3.98
CA GLU A 338 12.98 21.76 -4.02
C GLU A 338 13.28 22.78 -5.12
N GLU A 339 12.33 22.99 -6.04
CA GLU A 339 12.45 23.88 -7.21
C GLU A 339 13.68 23.56 -8.09
N CYS A 340 14.14 22.30 -8.09
CA CYS A 340 15.34 21.88 -8.79
C CYS A 340 15.29 20.39 -9.20
N ILE A 341 16.28 19.99 -10.00
CA ILE A 341 16.60 18.58 -10.26
C ILE A 341 18.04 18.37 -9.80
N ASP A 342 18.18 17.70 -8.67
CA ASP A 342 19.45 17.33 -8.05
C ASP A 342 19.41 15.85 -7.60
N ASP A 343 20.44 15.39 -6.88
CA ASP A 343 20.49 14.02 -6.38
C ASP A 343 19.50 13.75 -5.22
N PHE A 344 18.74 14.74 -4.75
CA PHE A 344 17.76 14.52 -3.69
C PHE A 344 16.54 13.78 -4.24
N TRP A 345 15.95 14.19 -5.36
CA TRP A 345 14.77 13.53 -5.94
C TRP A 345 15.04 12.92 -7.32
N GLN A 346 15.21 11.60 -7.35
CA GLN A 346 15.56 10.81 -8.52
C GLN A 346 14.72 9.54 -8.64
N PRO A 347 14.60 8.93 -9.85
CA PRO A 347 13.80 7.73 -10.06
C PRO A 347 14.07 6.58 -9.08
N HIS A 348 15.35 6.32 -8.75
CA HIS A 348 15.70 5.25 -7.80
C HIS A 348 15.11 5.48 -6.40
N HIS A 349 14.99 6.74 -5.95
CA HIS A 349 14.39 7.05 -4.66
C HIS A 349 12.92 6.66 -4.60
N VAL A 350 12.12 7.00 -5.62
CA VAL A 350 10.68 6.68 -5.61
C VAL A 350 10.42 5.20 -5.88
N VAL A 351 11.30 4.51 -6.62
CA VAL A 351 11.26 3.05 -6.73
C VAL A 351 11.57 2.39 -5.38
N GLU A 352 12.56 2.89 -4.63
CA GLU A 352 12.80 2.41 -3.27
C GLU A 352 11.58 2.65 -2.38
N MET A 353 10.96 3.83 -2.43
CA MET A 353 9.73 4.13 -1.65
C MET A 353 8.55 3.21 -2.01
N ALA A 354 8.43 2.81 -3.29
CA ALA A 354 7.42 1.87 -3.77
C ALA A 354 7.70 0.40 -3.42
N THR A 355 8.92 0.07 -2.99
CA THR A 355 9.38 -1.31 -2.78
C THR A 355 9.97 -1.48 -1.38
N LEU A 356 11.29 -1.34 -1.23
CA LEU A 356 12.01 -1.57 0.03
C LEU A 356 11.60 -0.60 1.15
N GLY A 357 11.34 0.67 0.83
CA GLY A 357 10.82 1.67 1.77
C GLY A 357 9.43 1.29 2.30
N GLY A 358 8.57 0.77 1.43
CA GLY A 358 7.27 0.22 1.84
C GLY A 358 7.41 -1.06 2.67
N ALA A 359 8.32 -1.96 2.30
CA ALA A 359 8.61 -3.15 3.09
C ALA A 359 9.11 -2.80 4.50
N ARG A 360 9.99 -1.81 4.64
CA ARG A 360 10.45 -1.28 5.94
C ARG A 360 9.29 -0.72 6.77
N ALA A 361 8.37 0.00 6.13
CA ALA A 361 7.21 0.59 6.81
C ALA A 361 6.29 -0.46 7.44
N LEU A 362 6.26 -1.67 6.87
CA LEU A 362 5.45 -2.78 7.35
C LEU A 362 6.27 -3.82 8.13
N GLY A 363 7.57 -3.57 8.37
CA GLY A 363 8.46 -4.49 9.09
C GLY A 363 8.75 -5.80 8.35
N LEU A 364 8.81 -5.75 7.01
CA LEU A 364 9.00 -6.91 6.12
C LEU A 364 10.22 -6.77 5.19
N ASP A 365 11.12 -5.82 5.46
CA ASP A 365 12.28 -5.54 4.60
C ASP A 365 13.36 -6.63 4.63
N ASP A 366 13.29 -7.56 5.58
CA ASP A 366 14.08 -8.80 5.58
C ASP A 366 13.50 -9.87 4.64
N GLN A 367 12.23 -9.74 4.26
CA GLN A 367 11.49 -10.74 3.47
C GLN A 367 11.18 -10.31 2.05
N ILE A 368 10.87 -9.04 1.79
CA ILE A 368 10.46 -8.51 0.47
C ILE A 368 11.11 -7.15 0.18
N GLY A 369 10.65 -6.46 -0.87
CA GLY A 369 11.07 -5.10 -1.22
C GLY A 369 12.38 -5.00 -2.01
N SER A 370 13.11 -6.11 -2.16
CA SER A 370 14.25 -6.21 -3.08
C SER A 370 14.35 -7.62 -3.67
N ILE A 371 14.93 -7.73 -4.88
CA ILE A 371 15.29 -9.00 -5.50
C ILE A 371 16.66 -9.39 -4.97
N THR A 372 16.66 -10.02 -3.80
CA THR A 372 17.86 -10.47 -3.07
C THR A 372 17.74 -11.95 -2.76
N ILE A 373 18.85 -12.71 -2.87
CA ILE A 373 18.85 -14.15 -2.57
C ILE A 373 18.32 -14.39 -1.15
N GLY A 374 17.42 -15.36 -0.99
CA GLY A 374 16.79 -15.73 0.26
C GLY A 374 15.49 -14.98 0.57
N LYS A 375 15.23 -13.81 -0.04
CA LYS A 375 13.94 -13.11 0.08
C LYS A 375 12.82 -13.84 -0.66
N ARG A 376 11.57 -13.55 -0.29
CA ARG A 376 10.37 -14.04 -0.96
C ARG A 376 10.33 -13.53 -2.40
N ALA A 377 9.90 -14.39 -3.31
CA ALA A 377 9.84 -14.10 -4.73
C ALA A 377 8.59 -13.27 -5.08
N ASP A 378 8.61 -12.01 -4.65
CA ASP A 378 7.61 -10.98 -4.95
C ASP A 378 8.21 -10.04 -6.00
N LEU A 379 7.73 -10.10 -7.25
CA LEU A 379 8.25 -9.31 -8.37
C LEU A 379 7.18 -8.93 -9.40
N VAL A 380 7.51 -7.94 -10.21
CA VAL A 380 6.67 -7.46 -11.33
C VAL A 380 7.53 -7.39 -12.58
N ALA A 381 7.01 -7.85 -13.71
CA ALA A 381 7.60 -7.68 -15.03
C ALA A 381 6.76 -6.72 -15.87
N PHE A 382 7.41 -5.70 -16.45
CA PHE A 382 6.82 -4.70 -17.32
C PHE A 382 7.23 -4.94 -18.76
N ASP A 383 6.30 -4.88 -19.71
CA ASP A 383 6.59 -4.97 -21.13
C ASP A 383 7.18 -3.66 -21.66
N PHE A 384 8.49 -3.61 -21.84
CA PHE A 384 9.22 -2.42 -22.32
C PHE A 384 9.26 -2.31 -23.85
N ARG A 385 8.52 -3.18 -24.57
CA ARG A 385 8.42 -3.15 -26.05
C ARG A 385 7.28 -2.26 -26.54
N ARG A 386 6.77 -1.36 -25.67
CA ARG A 386 5.69 -0.43 -25.99
C ARG A 386 6.22 0.88 -26.59
N PRO A 387 5.46 1.56 -27.48
CA PRO A 387 5.94 2.78 -28.14
C PRO A 387 6.38 3.90 -27.20
N HIS A 388 5.75 4.06 -26.03
CA HIS A 388 6.10 5.09 -25.05
C HIS A 388 7.32 4.73 -24.18
N LEU A 389 7.81 3.49 -24.27
CA LEU A 389 8.97 2.96 -23.52
C LEU A 389 10.19 2.69 -24.42
N VAL A 390 10.10 2.94 -25.73
CA VAL A 390 11.22 2.76 -26.66
C VAL A 390 11.60 4.12 -27.27
N PRO A 391 12.87 4.56 -27.16
CA PRO A 391 14.02 3.86 -26.57
C PRO A 391 14.02 3.86 -25.03
N HIS A 392 14.61 2.81 -24.43
CA HIS A 392 14.84 2.71 -22.98
C HIS A 392 16.35 2.67 -22.63
N ILE A 393 16.99 3.84 -22.64
CA ILE A 393 18.41 3.98 -22.28
C ILE A 393 18.60 3.92 -20.76
N ASP A 394 17.79 4.68 -20.03
CA ASP A 394 17.74 4.70 -18.56
C ASP A 394 16.51 3.93 -18.09
N THR A 395 16.71 2.72 -17.57
CA THR A 395 15.61 1.82 -17.21
C THR A 395 14.73 2.37 -16.09
N LEU A 396 15.34 2.90 -15.03
CA LEU A 396 14.63 3.54 -13.94
C LEU A 396 13.95 4.83 -14.40
N GLY A 397 14.63 5.63 -15.22
CA GLY A 397 14.07 6.82 -15.84
C GLY A 397 12.82 6.51 -16.66
N ASN A 398 12.87 5.52 -17.56
CA ASN A 398 11.72 5.09 -18.34
C ASN A 398 10.59 4.53 -17.46
N LEU A 399 10.91 3.72 -16.45
CA LEU A 399 9.91 3.18 -15.53
C LEU A 399 9.14 4.30 -14.82
N VAL A 400 9.83 5.25 -14.21
CA VAL A 400 9.20 6.30 -13.40
C VAL A 400 8.59 7.41 -14.25
N HIS A 401 9.31 7.88 -15.28
CA HIS A 401 8.84 9.00 -16.07
C HIS A 401 7.77 8.61 -17.09
N THR A 402 7.87 7.44 -17.72
CA THR A 402 7.07 7.12 -18.91
C THR A 402 6.15 5.91 -18.78
N ALA A 403 6.49 4.89 -17.97
CA ALA A 403 5.69 3.68 -17.86
C ALA A 403 4.31 3.94 -17.24
N GLN A 404 3.40 3.00 -17.43
CA GLN A 404 2.03 3.05 -16.93
C GLN A 404 1.74 1.74 -16.22
N GLY A 405 0.79 1.73 -15.26
CA GLY A 405 0.39 0.48 -14.60
C GLY A 405 0.00 -0.62 -15.59
N ARG A 406 -0.62 -0.26 -16.71
CA ARG A 406 -0.98 -1.20 -17.80
C ARG A 406 0.20 -1.85 -18.54
N ASP A 407 1.43 -1.39 -18.31
CA ASP A 407 2.62 -2.03 -18.88
C ASP A 407 3.02 -3.28 -18.09
N VAL A 408 2.41 -3.53 -16.91
CA VAL A 408 2.57 -4.77 -16.15
C VAL A 408 2.10 -5.96 -17.00
N ALA A 409 3.02 -6.87 -17.28
CA ALA A 409 2.77 -8.09 -18.02
C ALA A 409 2.66 -9.30 -17.08
N MET A 410 3.47 -9.34 -16.01
CA MET A 410 3.49 -10.45 -15.07
C MET A 410 3.67 -9.95 -13.65
N VAL A 411 2.97 -10.57 -12.71
CA VAL A 411 3.17 -10.37 -11.27
C VAL A 411 3.36 -11.73 -10.61
N VAL A 412 4.37 -11.83 -9.77
CA VAL A 412 4.68 -13.01 -8.98
C VAL A 412 4.60 -12.63 -7.51
N CYS A 413 3.83 -13.40 -6.74
CA CYS A 413 3.69 -13.26 -5.29
C CYS A 413 4.07 -14.58 -4.64
N ASP A 414 5.03 -14.56 -3.71
CA ASP A 414 5.56 -15.73 -3.02
C ASP A 414 5.95 -16.87 -3.99
N GLY A 415 6.54 -16.50 -5.13
CA GLY A 415 6.97 -17.42 -6.19
C GLY A 415 5.86 -17.92 -7.13
N ARG A 416 4.61 -17.51 -6.93
CA ARG A 416 3.47 -17.90 -7.77
C ARG A 416 3.10 -16.79 -8.73
N VAL A 417 2.95 -17.12 -10.01
CA VAL A 417 2.44 -16.18 -11.02
C VAL A 417 0.95 -15.94 -10.77
N VAL A 418 0.59 -14.70 -10.45
CA VAL A 418 -0.78 -14.28 -10.11
C VAL A 418 -1.38 -13.31 -11.13
N VAL A 419 -0.52 -12.67 -11.94
CA VAL A 419 -0.90 -11.95 -13.16
C VAL A 419 -0.02 -12.47 -14.29
N GLU A 420 -0.62 -12.75 -15.44
CA GLU A 420 0.06 -13.21 -16.66
C GLU A 420 -0.56 -12.53 -17.88
N ASP A 421 0.29 -12.02 -18.78
CA ASP A 421 -0.07 -11.19 -19.92
C ASP A 421 -1.06 -10.07 -19.57
N GLY A 422 -0.88 -9.47 -18.38
CA GLY A 422 -1.74 -8.39 -17.86
C GLY A 422 -3.11 -8.83 -17.34
N HIS A 423 -3.37 -10.14 -17.20
CA HIS A 423 -4.64 -10.68 -16.71
C HIS A 423 -4.45 -11.47 -15.41
N LEU A 424 -5.47 -11.51 -14.55
CA LEU A 424 -5.46 -12.33 -13.33
C LEU A 424 -5.34 -13.82 -13.68
N ALA A 425 -4.40 -14.52 -13.04
CA ALA A 425 -4.14 -15.93 -13.32
C ALA A 425 -5.11 -16.90 -12.61
N HIS A 426 -5.78 -16.43 -11.54
CA HIS A 426 -6.51 -17.28 -10.60
C HIS A 426 -7.92 -16.77 -10.26
N ALA A 427 -8.44 -15.78 -10.98
CA ALA A 427 -9.77 -15.25 -10.75
C ALA A 427 -10.42 -14.76 -12.05
N ASP A 428 -11.74 -14.83 -12.10
CA ASP A 428 -12.52 -14.30 -13.21
C ASP A 428 -12.71 -12.78 -13.04
N LEU A 429 -12.02 -12.02 -13.89
CA LEU A 429 -12.08 -10.57 -13.86
C LEU A 429 -13.47 -10.04 -14.24
N ASP A 430 -14.19 -10.67 -15.17
CA ASP A 430 -15.50 -10.20 -15.61
C ASP A 430 -16.52 -10.29 -14.47
N THR A 431 -16.48 -11.39 -13.71
CA THR A 431 -17.30 -11.55 -12.50
C THR A 431 -16.93 -10.50 -11.44
N ILE A 432 -15.64 -10.28 -11.16
CA ILE A 432 -15.20 -9.26 -10.19
C ILE A 432 -15.70 -7.87 -10.57
N LEU A 433 -15.62 -7.51 -11.85
CA LEU A 433 -16.10 -6.23 -12.37
C LEU A 433 -17.62 -6.10 -12.22
N ALA A 434 -18.36 -7.15 -12.58
CA ALA A 434 -19.83 -7.15 -12.48
C ALA A 434 -20.30 -7.03 -11.01
N ASP A 435 -19.70 -7.80 -10.10
CA ASP A 435 -20.05 -7.78 -8.68
C ASP A 435 -19.74 -6.43 -8.04
N GLY A 436 -18.56 -5.87 -8.31
CA GLY A 436 -18.17 -4.56 -7.79
C GLY A 436 -19.04 -3.42 -8.32
N GLN A 437 -19.42 -3.47 -9.61
CA GLN A 437 -20.36 -2.51 -10.20
C GLN A 437 -21.73 -2.59 -9.53
N ALA A 438 -22.29 -3.80 -9.39
CA ALA A 438 -23.58 -4.01 -8.76
C ALA A 438 -23.60 -3.54 -7.29
N ALA A 439 -22.53 -3.83 -6.53
CA ALA A 439 -22.36 -3.37 -5.15
C ALA A 439 -22.35 -1.84 -5.07
N SER A 440 -21.57 -1.17 -5.93
CA SER A 440 -21.49 0.28 -5.98
C SER A 440 -22.83 0.93 -6.34
N GLU A 441 -23.54 0.42 -7.36
CA GLU A 441 -24.86 0.91 -7.75
C GLU A 441 -25.89 0.79 -6.61
N ALA A 442 -25.88 -0.34 -5.89
CA ALA A 442 -26.78 -0.57 -4.76
C ALA A 442 -26.49 0.41 -3.61
N LEU A 443 -25.22 0.63 -3.27
CA LEU A 443 -24.79 1.61 -2.28
C LEU A 443 -25.21 3.04 -2.66
N TRP A 444 -24.98 3.44 -3.90
CA TRP A 444 -25.37 4.76 -4.39
C TRP A 444 -26.88 4.96 -4.45
N ALA A 445 -27.65 3.92 -4.80
CA ALA A 445 -29.10 3.98 -4.75
C ALA A 445 -29.61 4.23 -3.32
N ARG A 446 -29.00 3.58 -2.31
CA ARG A 446 -29.32 3.82 -0.90
C ARG A 446 -28.92 5.21 -0.43
N ALA A 447 -27.70 5.66 -0.73
CA ALA A 447 -27.23 6.99 -0.33
C ALA A 447 -28.09 8.11 -0.94
N ARG A 448 -28.48 7.99 -2.22
CA ARG A 448 -29.34 8.98 -2.89
C ARG A 448 -30.77 9.00 -2.37
N ALA A 449 -31.28 7.90 -1.82
CA ALA A 449 -32.61 7.84 -1.25
C ALA A 449 -32.72 8.53 0.13
N GLN A 450 -31.58 8.88 0.74
CA GLN A 450 -31.50 9.60 2.02
C GLN A 450 -31.43 11.13 1.85
N LEU A 451 -31.15 11.61 0.62
CA LEU A 451 -31.18 13.02 0.23
C LEU A 451 -32.62 13.44 -0.12
#